data_AF-A0A399SLP1-F1
#
_entry.id   AF-A0A399SLP1-F1
#
_cell.length_a   1.000
_cell.length_b   1.000
_cell.length_c   1.000
_cell.angle_alpha   90.00
_cell.angle_beta   90.00
_cell.angle_gamma   90.00
#
_symmetry.space_group_name_H-M   'P 1'
#
loop_
_entity.id
_entity.type
_entity.pdbx_description
1 polymer ?
#
loop_
_entity_poly.entity_id
_entity_poly.type
_entity_poly.pdbx_seq_one_letter_code
_entity_poly.pdbx_strand_id
1 'polypeptide(L)'
;MANNNIGPKRLVVGAHYGLKDFLAQRVTAVIMAVYTIVLLAAFLLSKDTSYQGWAGLFSNQWMKMLTFLAFVSLTYHAWIGVRDIWMDYVKPVAVR
;
A
#
# COMPACT_ATOMS: atom_id res chain seq x y z
N MET A 1 -6.93 40.10 -2.35
CA MET A 1 -6.30 40.22 -3.68
C MET A 1 -6.64 38.97 -4.48
N ALA A 2 -7.13 39.11 -5.71
CA ALA A 2 -7.53 37.96 -6.53
C ALA A 2 -6.30 37.07 -6.82
N ASN A 3 -6.39 35.79 -6.47
CA ASN A 3 -5.32 34.82 -6.65
C ASN A 3 -5.29 34.37 -8.11
N ASN A 4 -4.94 35.29 -9.01
CA ASN A 4 -4.94 35.04 -10.44
C ASN A 4 -3.66 34.27 -10.78
N ASN A 5 -3.80 32.98 -11.10
CA ASN A 5 -2.74 32.03 -11.49
C ASN A 5 -2.12 32.37 -12.87
N ILE A 6 -1.69 33.61 -13.07
CA ILE A 6 -1.15 34.14 -14.32
C ILE A 6 0.29 34.65 -14.08
N GLY A 7 1.19 34.39 -15.02
CA GLY A 7 2.58 34.84 -14.97
C GLY A 7 3.49 33.97 -14.07
N PRO A 8 4.61 34.50 -13.55
CA PRO A 8 5.61 33.73 -12.79
C PRO A 8 5.10 33.13 -11.47
N LYS A 9 3.89 33.51 -11.03
CA LYS A 9 3.20 32.96 -9.85
C LYS A 9 2.23 31.82 -10.20
N ARG A 10 2.18 31.38 -11.46
CA ARG A 10 1.32 30.28 -11.90
C ARG A 10 1.74 28.98 -11.24
N LEU A 11 0.80 28.31 -10.57
CA LEU A 11 0.95 26.93 -10.13
C LEU A 11 1.00 26.02 -11.37
N VAL A 12 2.21 25.54 -11.71
CA VAL A 12 2.40 24.55 -12.77
C VAL A 12 2.14 23.17 -12.20
N VAL A 13 0.87 22.80 -12.05
CA VAL A 13 0.50 21.41 -11.78
C VAL A 13 0.37 20.68 -13.11
N GLY A 14 1.29 19.76 -13.38
CA GLY A 14 1.14 18.82 -14.50
C GLY A 14 0.04 17.82 -14.17
N ALA A 15 -0.84 17.50 -15.13
CA ALA A 15 -1.92 16.52 -14.98
C ALA A 15 -1.47 15.11 -14.55
N HIS A 16 -0.16 14.86 -14.50
CA HIS A 16 0.46 13.59 -14.10
C HIS A 16 0.91 13.55 -12.63
N TYR A 17 0.83 14.65 -11.87
CA TYR A 17 1.15 14.62 -10.44
C TYR A 17 0.09 13.79 -9.69
N GLY A 18 0.55 12.84 -8.87
CA GLY A 18 -0.33 11.97 -8.07
C GLY A 18 -0.88 10.73 -8.77
N LEU A 19 -0.89 10.65 -10.11
CA LEU A 19 -1.40 9.47 -10.82
C LEU A 19 -0.60 8.19 -10.51
N LYS A 20 0.74 8.32 -10.40
CA LYS A 20 1.62 7.19 -10.06
C LYS A 20 1.34 6.66 -8.66
N ASP A 21 1.29 7.55 -7.68
CA ASP A 21 1.03 7.20 -6.27
C ASP A 21 -0.39 6.65 -6.11
N PHE A 22 -1.36 7.25 -6.82
CA PHE A 22 -2.72 6.75 -6.90
C PHE A 22 -2.75 5.30 -7.40
N LEU A 23 -2.16 5.02 -8.57
CA LEU A 23 -2.18 3.69 -9.17
C LEU A 23 -1.46 2.67 -8.28
N ALA A 24 -0.30 3.05 -7.76
CA ALA A 24 0.49 2.16 -6.92
C ALA A 24 -0.21 1.82 -5.60
N GLN A 25 -0.96 2.75 -5.00
CA GLN A 25 -1.86 2.46 -3.87
C GLN A 25 -2.91 1.39 -4.20
N ARG A 26 -3.51 1.41 -5.40
CA ARG A 26 -4.55 0.43 -5.78
C ARG A 26 -3.95 -0.93 -6.08
N VAL A 27 -2.82 -0.97 -6.80
CA VAL A 27 -2.13 -2.23 -7.11
C VAL A 27 -1.68 -2.92 -5.82
N THR A 28 -1.04 -2.19 -4.92
CA THR A 28 -0.59 -2.74 -3.62
C THR A 28 -1.78 -3.18 -2.75
N ALA A 29 -2.89 -2.43 -2.73
CA ALA A 29 -4.10 -2.83 -2.03
C ALA A 29 -4.70 -4.14 -2.57
N VAL A 30 -4.78 -4.30 -3.90
CA VAL A 30 -5.29 -5.53 -4.52
C VAL A 30 -4.40 -6.73 -4.17
N ILE A 31 -3.08 -6.59 -4.23
CA ILE A 31 -2.15 -7.66 -3.86
C ILE A 31 -2.36 -8.09 -2.40
N MET A 32 -2.44 -7.12 -1.47
CA MET A 32 -2.69 -7.41 -0.06
C MET A 32 -4.07 -8.03 0.19
N ALA A 33 -5.11 -7.58 -0.52
CA ALA A 33 -6.45 -8.14 -0.41
C ALA A 33 -6.49 -9.60 -0.86
N VAL A 34 -5.86 -9.93 -2.00
CA VAL A 34 -5.74 -11.31 -2.48
C VAL A 34 -4.99 -12.17 -1.46
N TYR A 35 -3.84 -11.71 -0.95
CA TYR A 35 -3.10 -12.44 0.08
C TYR A 35 -3.94 -12.69 1.33
N THR A 36 -4.67 -11.68 1.78
CA THR A 36 -5.54 -11.77 2.97
C THR A 36 -6.67 -12.78 2.77
N ILE A 37 -7.34 -12.75 1.62
CA ILE A 37 -8.41 -13.71 1.28
C ILE A 37 -7.85 -15.14 1.25
N VAL A 38 -6.69 -15.35 0.62
CA VAL A 38 -6.04 -16.66 0.56
C VAL A 38 -5.68 -17.17 1.95
N LEU A 39 -5.08 -16.32 2.79
CA LEU A 39 -4.70 -16.67 4.16
C LEU A 39 -5.93 -16.98 5.02
N LEU A 40 -6.99 -16.17 4.92
CA LEU A 40 -8.25 -16.38 5.63
C LEU A 40 -8.94 -17.67 5.18
N ALA A 41 -8.99 -17.95 3.88
CA ALA A 41 -9.54 -19.20 3.37
C ALA A 41 -8.74 -20.40 3.86
N ALA A 42 -7.40 -20.32 3.83
CA ALA A 42 -6.54 -21.37 4.38
C ALA A 42 -6.79 -21.59 5.88
N PHE A 43 -6.98 -20.52 6.66
CA PHE A 43 -7.27 -20.62 8.09
C PHE A 43 -8.65 -21.22 8.38
N LEU A 44 -9.71 -20.73 7.72
CA LEU A 44 -11.09 -21.14 7.98
C LEU A 44 -11.41 -22.53 7.45
N LEU A 45 -10.71 -22.99 6.41
CA LEU A 45 -10.94 -24.30 5.80
C LEU A 45 -9.91 -25.35 6.24
N SER A 46 -8.88 -24.98 7.02
CA SER A 46 -7.87 -25.94 7.46
C SER A 46 -8.47 -26.92 8.47
N LYS A 47 -8.17 -28.20 8.26
CA LYS A 47 -8.44 -29.28 9.22
C LYS A 47 -7.32 -29.44 10.25
N ASP A 48 -6.16 -28.86 9.99
CA ASP A 48 -4.98 -28.91 10.85
C ASP A 48 -4.40 -27.51 11.04
N THR A 49 -4.68 -26.94 12.22
CA THR A 49 -4.21 -25.61 12.63
C THR A 49 -2.94 -25.68 13.49
N SER A 50 -2.31 -26.87 13.57
CA SER A 50 -1.04 -27.05 14.27
C SER A 50 0.11 -26.32 13.56
N TYR A 51 1.25 -26.26 14.25
CA TYR A 51 2.50 -25.75 13.67
C TYR A 51 2.85 -26.47 12.35
N GLN A 52 2.68 -27.79 12.30
CA GLN A 52 3.00 -28.62 11.15
C GLN A 52 2.14 -28.25 9.94
N GLY A 53 0.83 -28.04 10.15
CA GLY A 53 -0.08 -27.59 9.09
C GLY A 53 0.32 -26.24 8.50
N TRP A 54 0.63 -25.27 9.36
CA TRP A 54 1.09 -23.94 8.92
C TRP A 54 2.46 -23.96 8.25
N ALA A 55 3.42 -24.70 8.81
CA ALA A 55 4.74 -24.89 8.21
C ALA A 55 4.62 -25.53 6.82
N GLY A 56 3.71 -26.50 6.67
CA GLY A 56 3.36 -27.11 5.38
C GLY A 56 2.84 -26.07 4.38
N LEU A 57 1.83 -25.28 4.74
CA LEU A 57 1.28 -24.22 3.89
C LEU A 57 2.36 -23.25 3.40
N PHE A 58 3.17 -22.71 4.32
CA PHE A 58 4.21 -21.72 4.01
C PHE A 58 5.48 -22.30 3.37
N SER A 59 5.64 -23.63 3.35
CA SER A 59 6.72 -24.28 2.60
C SER A 59 6.52 -24.20 1.09
N ASN A 60 5.27 -24.08 0.63
CA ASN A 60 4.91 -24.02 -0.78
C ASN A 60 5.47 -22.77 -1.47
N GLN A 61 6.06 -22.94 -2.65
CA GLN A 61 6.72 -21.84 -3.37
C GLN A 61 5.76 -20.69 -3.72
N TRP A 62 4.52 -21.02 -4.12
CA TRP A 62 3.52 -20.00 -4.44
C TRP A 62 3.13 -19.17 -3.22
N MET A 63 3.05 -19.78 -2.03
CA MET A 63 2.72 -19.08 -0.79
C MET A 63 3.87 -18.17 -0.35
N LYS A 64 5.11 -18.61 -0.52
CA LYS A 64 6.31 -17.78 -0.28
C LYS A 64 6.32 -16.54 -1.17
N MET A 65 6.07 -16.72 -2.47
CA MET A 65 6.01 -15.61 -3.43
C MET A 65 4.89 -14.63 -3.08
N LEU A 66 3.69 -15.13 -2.78
CA LEU A 66 2.55 -14.29 -2.43
C LEU A 66 2.80 -13.52 -1.12
N THR A 67 3.38 -14.18 -0.11
CA THR A 67 3.75 -13.55 1.15
C THR A 67 4.81 -12.46 0.94
N PHE A 68 5.84 -12.74 0.13
CA PHE A 68 6.86 -11.74 -0.22
C PHE A 68 6.26 -10.52 -0.93
N LEU A 69 5.39 -10.75 -1.93
CA LEU A 69 4.69 -9.67 -2.63
C LEU A 69 3.79 -8.86 -1.68
N ALA A 70 3.12 -9.51 -0.73
CA ALA A 70 2.32 -8.84 0.28
C ALA A 70 3.17 -7.93 1.18
N PHE A 71 4.35 -8.37 1.63
CA PHE A 71 5.25 -7.54 2.44
C PHE A 71 5.79 -6.33 1.68
N VAL A 72 6.21 -6.51 0.43
CA VAL A 72 6.65 -5.39 -0.43
C VAL A 72 5.49 -4.41 -0.66
N SER A 73 4.30 -4.94 -0.96
CA SER A 73 3.10 -4.14 -1.15
C SER A 73 2.72 -3.36 0.10
N LEU A 74 2.73 -4.00 1.27
CA LEU A 74 2.43 -3.36 2.55
C LEU A 74 3.41 -2.22 2.85
N THR A 75 4.71 -2.45 2.65
CA THR A 75 5.74 -1.43 2.88
C THR A 75 5.49 -0.20 2.01
N TYR A 76 5.23 -0.41 0.72
CA TYR A 76 4.99 0.67 -0.22
C TYR A 76 3.64 1.38 0.02
N HIS A 77 2.61 0.60 0.35
CA HIS A 77 1.27 1.10 0.64
C HIS A 77 1.27 1.97 1.91
N ALA A 78 1.91 1.47 2.98
CA ALA A 78 2.06 2.20 4.23
C ALA A 78 2.92 3.45 4.04
N TRP A 79 4.02 3.38 3.28
CA TRP A 79 4.88 4.53 3.00
C TRP A 79 4.10 5.70 2.38
N ILE A 80 3.40 5.47 1.28
CA ILE A 80 2.60 6.53 0.63
C ILE A 80 1.48 7.00 1.54
N GLY A 81 0.71 6.08 2.14
CA GLY A 81 -0.43 6.43 2.96
C GLY A 81 -0.04 7.26 4.19
N VAL A 82 1.01 6.86 4.90
CA VAL A 82 1.51 7.58 6.08
C VAL A 82 2.12 8.92 5.67
N ARG A 83 2.85 9.00 4.55
CA ARG A 83 3.36 10.27 4.01
C ARG A 83 2.21 11.25 3.73
N ASP A 84 1.13 10.78 3.10
CA ASP A 84 -0.02 11.62 2.77
C ASP A 84 -0.72 12.11 4.05
N ILE A 85 -0.94 11.23 5.03
CA ILE A 85 -1.44 11.59 6.37
C ILE A 85 -0.50 12.62 7.04
N TRP A 86 0.81 12.40 6.98
CA TRP A 86 1.80 13.31 7.57
C TRP A 86 1.70 14.71 6.96
N MET A 87 1.67 14.81 5.63
CA MET A 87 1.54 16.09 4.92
C MET A 87 0.21 16.81 5.22
N ASP A 88 -0.87 16.06 5.42
CA ASP A 88 -2.20 16.59 5.71
C ASP A 88 -2.33 17.11 7.15
N TYR A 89 -1.75 16.40 8.12
CA TYR A 89 -2.00 16.67 9.55
C TYR A 89 -0.84 17.36 10.28
N VAL A 90 0.41 17.23 9.84
CA VAL A 90 1.56 17.93 10.44
C VAL A 90 1.66 19.34 9.86
N LYS A 91 1.17 20.32 10.64
CA LYS A 91 1.10 21.73 10.21
C LYS A 91 2.41 22.51 10.30
N PRO A 92 3.24 22.37 11.37
CA PRO A 92 4.46 23.15 11.46
C PRO A 92 5.46 22.72 10.40
N VAL A 93 5.89 23.65 9.56
CA VAL A 93 6.76 23.38 8.41
C VAL A 93 8.11 22.81 8.82
N ALA A 94 8.63 23.16 10.00
CA ALA A 94 9.92 22.68 10.49
C ALA A 94 9.97 21.17 10.74
N VAL A 95 8.82 20.51 10.89
CA VAL A 95 8.71 19.08 11.16
C VAL A 95 7.95 18.32 10.07
N ARG A 96 7.47 19.01 9.03
CA ARG A 96 6.81 18.38 7.89
C ARG A 96 7.85 18.03 6.83
#